data_AF-A0A377XCN9-F1
#
_entry.id   AF-A0A377XCN9-F1
#
_cell.length_a   1.000
_cell.length_b   1.000
_cell.length_c   1.000
_cell.angle_alpha   90.00
_cell.angle_beta   90.00
_cell.angle_gamma   90.00
#
_symmetry.space_group_name_H-M   'P 1'
#
loop_
_entity.id
_entity.type
_entity.pdbx_description
1 polymer ?
#
loop_
_entity_poly.entity_id
_entity_poly.type
_entity_poly.pdbx_seq_one_letter_code
_entity_poly.pdbx_strand_id
1 'polypeptide(L)'
;MKAAAERHQVPASQLHFEQFILEDKSGEAFTLVLARSGREFTVPQDMTILQVIENNKAAKVECLCREGVCGTCETMILEGKPTTAISITARKRKPASRVC
;
A
#
# COMPACT_ATOMS: atom_id res chain seq x y z
N MET A 1 -8.40 11.04 -21.89
CA MET A 1 -7.60 9.99 -22.56
C MET A 1 -8.42 8.71 -22.80
N LYS A 2 -8.84 7.94 -21.77
CA LYS A 2 -9.69 6.73 -21.96
C LYS A 2 -10.95 6.97 -22.78
N ALA A 3 -11.74 7.99 -22.42
CA ALA A 3 -12.94 8.37 -23.16
C ALA A 3 -12.69 8.78 -24.63
N ALA A 4 -11.46 9.20 -24.98
CA ALA A 4 -11.11 9.50 -26.36
C ALA A 4 -10.72 8.21 -27.12
N ALA A 5 -9.97 7.31 -26.48
CA ALA A 5 -9.63 6.00 -27.04
C ALA A 5 -10.87 5.16 -27.35
N GLU A 6 -11.89 5.20 -26.47
CA GLU A 6 -13.18 4.55 -26.68
C GLU A 6 -13.91 5.11 -27.92
N ARG A 7 -13.96 6.44 -28.07
CA ARG A 7 -14.58 7.09 -29.25
C ARG A 7 -13.89 6.71 -30.56
N HIS A 8 -12.60 6.45 -30.53
CA HIS A 8 -11.81 6.06 -31.70
C HIS A 8 -11.64 4.55 -31.85
N GLN A 9 -12.37 3.74 -31.06
CA GLN A 9 -12.33 2.27 -31.13
C GLN A 9 -10.91 1.69 -31.07
N VAL A 10 -10.04 2.32 -30.27
CA VAL A 10 -8.67 1.84 -30.08
C VAL A 10 -8.72 0.47 -29.40
N PRO A 11 -8.10 -0.58 -29.97
CA PRO A 11 -8.05 -1.89 -29.34
C PRO A 11 -7.43 -1.82 -27.93
N ALA A 12 -8.01 -2.56 -26.97
CA ALA A 12 -7.51 -2.58 -25.59
C ALA A 12 -6.02 -3.00 -25.50
N SER A 13 -5.56 -3.84 -26.43
CA SER A 13 -4.16 -4.27 -26.53
C SER A 13 -3.19 -3.16 -26.94
N GLN A 14 -3.68 -2.01 -27.43
CA GLN A 14 -2.88 -0.84 -27.80
C GLN A 14 -3.01 0.30 -26.78
N LEU A 15 -3.92 0.17 -25.81
CA LEU A 15 -4.16 1.18 -24.80
C LEU A 15 -3.45 0.79 -23.50
N HIS A 16 -2.31 1.44 -23.26
CA HIS A 16 -1.58 1.36 -21.99
C HIS A 16 -1.76 2.66 -21.23
N PHE A 17 -2.08 2.58 -19.94
CA PHE A 17 -2.21 3.75 -19.08
C PHE A 17 -1.58 3.45 -17.72
N GLU A 18 -0.96 4.48 -17.14
CA GLU A 18 -0.48 4.49 -15.77
C GLU A 18 -1.26 5.57 -15.01
N GLN A 19 -1.63 5.27 -13.78
CA GLN A 19 -2.44 6.14 -12.95
C GLN A 19 -1.53 7.00 -12.09
N PHE A 20 -1.50 8.31 -12.36
CA PHE A 20 -0.83 9.30 -11.51
C PHE A 20 -1.91 10.06 -10.74
N ILE A 21 -2.35 9.50 -9.62
CA ILE A 21 -3.31 10.16 -8.72
C ILE A 21 -2.62 10.42 -7.39
N LEU A 22 -2.85 11.62 -6.85
CA LEU A 22 -2.57 11.94 -5.46
C LEU A 22 -3.83 11.57 -4.66
N GLU A 23 -3.79 10.44 -3.97
CA GLU A 23 -4.81 10.13 -2.97
C GLU A 23 -4.51 10.88 -1.68
N ASP A 24 -5.56 11.25 -0.95
CA ASP A 24 -5.40 11.81 0.39
C ASP A 24 -4.82 10.71 1.30
N LYS A 25 -3.56 10.92 1.70
CA LYS A 25 -2.82 9.99 2.57
C LYS A 25 -3.13 10.20 4.05
N SER A 26 -4.11 11.06 4.38
CA SER A 26 -4.51 11.30 5.76
C SER A 26 -5.21 10.07 6.35
N GLY A 27 -4.87 9.78 7.60
CA GLY A 27 -5.42 8.67 8.34
C GLY A 27 -5.40 8.87 9.84
N GLU A 28 -6.02 7.96 10.58
CA GLU A 28 -5.87 7.91 12.03
C GLU A 28 -4.54 7.26 12.41
N ALA A 29 -4.03 7.56 13.60
CA ALA A 29 -2.84 6.90 14.10
C ALA A 29 -3.16 5.45 14.44
N PHE A 30 -2.24 4.53 14.17
CA PHE A 30 -2.47 3.10 14.39
C PHE A 30 -1.21 2.34 14.76
N THR A 31 -1.40 1.10 15.21
CA THR A 31 -0.30 0.20 15.58
C THR A 31 0.04 -0.75 14.44
N LEU A 32 1.25 -0.63 13.90
CA LEU A 32 1.84 -1.55 12.94
C LEU A 32 2.60 -2.65 13.69
N VAL A 33 2.29 -3.90 13.36
CA VAL A 33 3.03 -5.07 13.84
C VAL A 33 3.73 -5.72 12.66
N LEU A 34 5.04 -6.02 12.77
CA LEU A 34 5.76 -6.77 11.76
C LEU A 34 5.76 -8.25 12.11
N ALA A 35 4.84 -9.01 11.51
CA ALA A 35 4.60 -10.41 11.86
C ALA A 35 5.84 -11.33 11.95
N ARG A 36 6.84 -11.13 11.07
CA ARG A 36 8.06 -11.97 11.08
C ARG A 36 9.00 -11.64 12.25
N SER A 37 9.12 -10.37 12.62
CA SER A 37 10.04 -9.93 13.67
C SER A 37 9.36 -9.73 15.03
N GLY A 38 8.02 -9.68 15.06
CA GLY A 38 7.24 -9.36 16.25
C GLY A 38 7.39 -7.92 16.72
N ARG A 39 8.02 -7.03 15.92
CA ARG A 39 8.23 -5.63 16.29
C ARG A 39 6.95 -4.83 16.10
N GLU A 40 6.66 -3.96 17.04
CA GLU A 40 5.48 -3.09 17.03
C GLU A 40 5.90 -1.62 16.94
N PHE A 41 5.14 -0.83 16.18
CA PHE A 41 5.37 0.59 15.98
C PHE A 41 4.04 1.34 15.95
N THR A 42 4.06 2.57 16.43
CA THR A 42 2.96 3.51 16.16
C THR A 42 3.23 4.22 14.85
N VAL A 43 2.24 4.19 13.96
CA VAL A 43 2.20 4.98 12.73
C VAL A 43 1.33 6.20 13.02
N PRO A 44 1.90 7.40 13.16
CA PRO A 44 1.13 8.63 13.37
C PRO A 44 0.41 9.05 12.08
N GLN A 45 -0.57 9.94 12.21
CA GLN A 45 -1.44 10.39 11.10
C GLN A 45 -0.68 11.02 9.93
N ASP A 46 0.49 11.57 10.20
CA ASP A 46 1.36 12.29 9.26
C ASP A 46 2.47 11.42 8.66
N MET A 47 2.48 10.11 8.95
CA MET A 47 3.46 9.18 8.41
C MET A 47 2.83 7.95 7.77
N THR A 48 3.52 7.44 6.76
CA THR A 48 3.21 6.18 6.08
C THR A 48 3.86 4.99 6.79
N ILE A 49 3.32 3.80 6.57
CA ILE A 49 3.91 2.52 7.00
C ILE A 49 5.37 2.41 6.54
N LEU A 50 5.62 2.76 5.28
CA LEU A 50 6.96 2.73 4.68
C LEU A 50 7.93 3.63 5.45
N GLN A 51 7.55 4.87 5.73
CA GLN A 51 8.39 5.80 6.49
C GLN A 51 8.71 5.27 7.88
N VAL A 52 7.73 4.70 8.59
CA VAL A 52 7.96 4.09 9.91
C VAL A 52 8.93 2.92 9.83
N ILE A 53 8.81 2.06 8.81
CA ILE A 53 9.73 0.93 8.59
C ILE A 53 11.14 1.42 8.28
N GLU A 54 11.30 2.41 7.38
CA GLU A 54 12.58 2.99 6.98
C GLU A 54 13.29 3.66 8.17
N ASN A 55 12.57 4.54 8.89
CA ASN A 55 13.09 5.27 10.05
C ASN A 55 13.58 4.34 11.17
N ASN A 56 12.86 3.23 11.39
CA ASN A 56 13.19 2.26 12.43
C ASN A 56 14.13 1.14 11.95
N LYS A 57 14.59 1.19 10.70
CA LYS A 57 15.36 0.13 10.02
C LYS A 57 14.73 -1.24 10.29
N ALA A 58 13.41 -1.31 10.16
CA ALA A 58 12.61 -2.41 10.67
C ALA A 58 12.56 -3.62 9.73
N ALA A 59 12.61 -3.35 8.43
CA ALA A 59 12.70 -4.32 7.36
C ALA A 59 13.29 -3.65 6.11
N LYS A 60 13.74 -4.44 5.15
CA LYS A 60 14.04 -3.95 3.79
C LYS A 60 12.77 -4.06 2.96
N VAL A 61 12.30 -2.93 2.44
CA VAL A 61 11.13 -2.83 1.56
C VAL A 61 11.59 -2.16 0.27
N GLU A 62 11.34 -2.82 -0.87
CA GLU A 62 11.58 -2.20 -2.16
C GLU A 62 10.45 -1.23 -2.47
N CYS A 63 10.80 0.02 -2.81
CA CYS A 63 9.83 1.03 -3.16
C CYS A 63 10.37 1.92 -4.28
N LEU A 64 9.55 2.15 -5.30
CA LEU A 64 9.89 2.99 -6.45
C LEU A 64 9.10 4.31 -6.43
N CYS A 65 7.76 4.24 -6.50
CA CYS A 65 6.95 5.43 -6.70
C CYS A 65 6.68 6.25 -5.42
N ARG A 66 6.65 5.64 -4.22
CA ARG A 66 6.23 6.26 -2.93
C ARG A 66 4.82 6.90 -2.92
N GLU A 67 4.07 6.73 -4.01
CA GLU A 67 2.74 7.28 -4.24
C GLU A 67 1.63 6.22 -4.28
N GLY A 68 1.96 4.94 -4.04
CA GLY A 68 0.99 3.85 -4.02
C GLY A 68 0.48 3.38 -5.39
N VAL A 69 1.10 3.85 -6.49
CA VAL A 69 0.61 3.59 -7.86
C VAL A 69 1.32 2.44 -8.58
N CYS A 70 2.57 2.13 -8.21
CA CYS A 70 3.39 1.15 -8.95
C CYS A 70 3.35 -0.28 -8.37
N GLY A 71 2.83 -0.46 -7.15
CA GLY A 71 2.71 -1.77 -6.50
C GLY A 71 4.03 -2.43 -6.03
N THR A 72 5.19 -1.79 -6.17
CA THR A 72 6.48 -2.41 -5.78
C THR A 72 6.59 -2.70 -4.28
N CYS A 73 6.05 -1.81 -3.43
CA CYS A 73 6.08 -1.97 -1.97
C CYS A 73 4.89 -2.77 -1.40
N GLU A 74 4.08 -3.38 -2.27
CA GLU A 74 2.82 -4.00 -1.88
C GLU A 74 3.03 -5.18 -0.92
N THR A 75 2.46 -5.07 0.28
CA THR A 75 2.61 -6.03 1.38
C THR A 75 1.27 -6.63 1.77
N MET A 76 1.31 -7.90 2.20
CA MET A 76 0.13 -8.64 2.65
C MET A 76 -0.30 -8.20 4.06
N ILE A 77 -1.58 -7.87 4.22
CA ILE A 77 -2.19 -7.71 5.53
C ILE A 77 -2.59 -9.10 6.04
N LEU A 78 -2.02 -9.50 7.18
CA LEU A 78 -2.31 -10.80 7.78
C LEU A 78 -3.52 -10.75 8.73
N GLU A 79 -3.71 -9.63 9.42
CA GLU A 79 -4.83 -9.35 10.32
C GLU A 79 -5.18 -7.84 10.24
N GLY A 80 -6.39 -7.46 10.65
CA GLY A 80 -6.91 -6.11 10.42
C GLY A 80 -7.58 -5.94 9.05
N LYS A 81 -8.22 -4.78 8.84
CA LYS A 81 -8.81 -4.38 7.55
C LYS A 81 -7.96 -3.27 6.94
N PRO A 82 -7.92 -3.13 5.60
CA PRO A 82 -7.33 -1.97 4.96
C PRO A 82 -8.21 -0.76 5.27
N THR A 83 -7.95 -0.15 6.41
CA THR A 83 -8.34 1.21 6.77
C THR A 83 -7.05 1.93 7.15
N THR A 84 -7.13 3.18 7.59
CA THR A 84 -6.01 3.87 8.23
C THR A 84 -5.64 3.27 9.60
N ALA A 85 -6.13 2.07 9.95
CA ALA A 85 -5.70 1.29 11.11
C ALA A 85 -5.41 -0.16 10.71
N ILE A 86 -4.13 -0.53 10.62
CA ILE A 86 -3.70 -1.88 10.16
C ILE A 86 -2.75 -2.52 11.17
N SER A 87 -3.11 -3.72 11.66
CA SER A 87 -2.28 -4.55 12.55
C SER A 87 -1.90 -5.88 11.86
N ILE A 88 -0.68 -6.03 11.33
CA ILE A 88 -0.26 -7.25 10.62
C ILE A 88 0.26 -8.30 11.63
N THR A 89 -0.62 -9.17 12.11
CA THR A 89 -0.28 -10.30 13.01
C THR A 89 -0.36 -11.65 12.28
N ALA A 90 0.56 -12.56 12.57
CA ALA A 90 0.61 -13.87 11.92
C ALA A 90 -0.24 -14.91 12.66
N ARG A 91 -1.47 -15.18 12.18
CA ARG A 91 -2.01 -16.54 12.12
C ARG A 91 -3.22 -16.72 11.18
N LYS A 92 -3.09 -17.74 10.32
CA LYS A 92 -4.10 -18.45 9.50
C LYS A 92 -5.01 -17.64 8.54
N ARG A 93 -4.57 -17.62 7.28
CA ARG A 93 -5.28 -17.81 5.99
C ARG A 93 -6.79 -17.48 5.96
N LYS A 94 -7.10 -16.21 5.66
CA LYS A 94 -8.35 -15.68 5.05
C LYS A 94 -7.97 -14.74 3.89
N PRO A 95 -8.86 -14.41 2.93
CA PRO A 95 -8.47 -13.70 1.71
C PRO A 95 -7.76 -12.38 2.06
N ALA A 96 -6.51 -12.26 1.64
CA ALA A 96 -5.61 -11.22 2.12
C ALA A 96 -5.82 -9.93 1.34
N SER A 97 -6.20 -8.87 2.03
CA SER A 97 -6.04 -7.50 1.53
C SER A 97 -4.56 -7.12 1.47
N ARG A 98 -4.19 -6.27 0.51
CA ARG A 98 -2.82 -5.79 0.32
C ARG A 98 -2.76 -4.28 0.58
N VAL A 99 -1.60 -3.79 1.02
CA VAL A 99 -1.35 -2.37 1.31
C VAL A 99 0.02 -1.94 0.78
N CYS A 100 0.11 -0.70 0.31
CA CYS A 100 1.34 -0.04 -0.13
C CYS A 100 1.80 1.01 0.88
#